data_AF-A0A6L7QMU3-F1
#
_entry.id   AF-A0A6L7QMU3-F1
#
_cell.length_a   1.000
_cell.length_b   1.000
_cell.length_c   1.000
_cell.angle_alpha   90.00
_cell.angle_beta   90.00
_cell.angle_gamma   90.00
#
_symmetry.space_group_name_H-M   'P 1'
#
loop_
_entity.id
_entity.type
_entity.pdbx_description
1 polymer ?
#
loop_
_entity_poly.entity_id
_entity_poly.type
_entity_poly.pdbx_seq_one_letter_code
_entity_poly.pdbx_strand_id
1 'polypeptide(L)' 'VWKEMSGKKLTEKQIHTLIAKGKTGVIKGFKNKKGNKFDARLKLGPECKAAFDFPARSR' A
#
# COMPACT_ATOMS: atom_id res chain seq x y z
N VAL A 1 1.30 -2.41 -15.33
CA VAL A 1 1.99 -2.85 -14.09
C VAL A 1 2.12 -1.67 -13.14
N TRP A 2 1.51 -1.75 -11.95
CA TRP A 2 1.46 -0.66 -10.97
C TRP A 2 2.88 -0.30 -10.46
N LYS A 3 3.53 0.70 -11.09
CA LYS A 3 4.86 1.19 -10.66
C LYS A 3 4.79 2.27 -9.59
N GLU A 4 3.66 2.97 -9.46
CA GLU A 4 3.49 4.06 -8.50
C GLU A 4 2.10 3.98 -7.87
N MET A 5 2.05 3.67 -6.58
CA MET A 5 0.81 3.70 -5.80
C MET A 5 0.94 4.87 -4.83
N SER A 6 0.08 5.88 -4.97
CA SER A 6 0.08 7.10 -4.14
C SER A 6 1.47 7.72 -4.01
N GLY A 7 2.02 8.18 -5.15
CA GLY A 7 3.24 8.98 -5.20
C GLY A 7 4.51 8.31 -4.66
N LYS A 8 4.45 6.99 -4.41
CA LYS A 8 5.60 6.19 -3.98
C LYS A 8 5.70 4.92 -4.81
N LYS A 9 6.93 4.56 -5.18
CA LYS A 9 7.25 3.23 -5.68
C LYS A 9 7.02 2.23 -4.55
N LEU A 10 6.09 1.30 -4.75
CA LEU A 10 6.00 0.14 -3.89
C LEU A 10 7.25 -0.71 -4.15
N THR A 11 7.96 -1.09 -3.08
CA THR A 11 9.13 -1.96 -3.23
C THR A 11 8.69 -3.34 -3.72
N GLU A 12 9.47 -3.99 -4.57
CA GLU A 12 9.14 -5.32 -5.08
C GLU A 12 8.84 -6.32 -3.96
N LYS A 13 9.57 -6.27 -2.84
CA LYS A 13 9.28 -7.09 -1.65
C LYS A 13 7.85 -6.93 -1.13
N GLN A 14 7.31 -5.72 -1.16
CA GLN A 14 5.95 -5.41 -0.72
C GLN A 14 4.92 -5.97 -1.72
N ILE A 15 5.14 -5.76 -3.02
CA ILE A 15 4.28 -6.31 -4.09
C ILE A 15 4.28 -7.84 -4.03
N HIS A 16 5.47 -8.44 -3.89
CA HIS A 16 5.62 -9.88 -3.82
C HIS A 16 4.91 -10.45 -2.59
N THR A 17 5.01 -9.78 -1.43
CA THR A 17 4.28 -10.16 -0.22
C THR A 17 2.77 -10.00 -0.40
N LEU A 18 2.31 -8.96 -1.10
CA LEU A 18 0.89 -8.75 -1.38
C LEU A 18 0.31 -9.86 -2.24
N ILE A 19 1.02 -10.24 -3.31
CA ILE A 19 0.60 -11.30 -4.23
C ILE A 19 0.71 -12.67 -3.56
N ALA A 20 1.78 -12.92 -2.80
CA ALA A 20 2.03 -14.20 -2.15
C ALA A 20 1.16 -14.44 -0.91
N LYS A 21 0.95 -13.44 -0.05
CA LYS A 21 0.19 -13.55 1.21
C LYS A 21 -1.22 -12.98 1.14
N GLY A 22 -1.58 -12.28 0.07
CA GLY A 22 -2.85 -11.54 -0.01
C GLY A 22 -2.91 -10.29 0.88
N LYS A 23 -1.81 -9.91 1.54
CA LYS A 23 -1.70 -8.72 2.40
C LYS A 23 -0.25 -8.29 2.55
N THR A 24 0.01 -7.00 2.56
CA THR A 24 1.31 -6.43 2.95
C THR A 24 1.34 -6.01 4.40
N GLY A 25 2.55 -5.81 4.92
CA GLY A 25 2.75 -5.04 6.14
C GLY A 25 2.42 -3.56 5.95
N VAL A 26 2.56 -2.79 7.03
CA VAL A 26 2.47 -1.32 6.98
C VAL A 26 3.63 -0.80 6.13
N ILE A 27 3.30 -0.19 5.01
CA ILE A 27 4.24 0.48 4.14
C ILE A 27 4.30 1.93 4.60
N LYS A 28 5.48 2.35 5.02
CA LYS A 28 5.68 3.71 5.50
C LYS A 28 5.99 4.67 4.37
N GLY A 29 5.40 5.85 4.47
CA GLY A 29 5.70 7.02 3.64
C GLY A 29 5.14 7.00 2.22
N PHE A 30 3.96 6.42 2.00
CA PHE A 30 3.13 6.77 0.85
C PHE A 30 2.92 8.27 0.78
N LYS A 31 2.87 8.86 -0.41
CA LYS A 31 2.72 10.30 -0.57
C LYS A 31 1.36 10.60 -1.21
N ASN A 32 0.49 11.30 -0.49
CA ASN A 32 -0.77 11.71 -1.10
C ASN A 32 -0.53 12.84 -2.13
N LYS A 33 -1.54 13.15 -2.94
CA LYS A 33 -1.47 14.24 -3.92
C LYS A 33 -1.22 15.62 -3.26
N LYS A 34 -1.48 15.76 -1.95
CA LYS A 34 -1.16 16.93 -1.13
C LYS A 34 0.29 16.98 -0.63
N GLY A 35 1.11 15.96 -0.89
CA GLY A 35 2.50 15.91 -0.47
C GLY A 35 2.76 15.31 0.91
N ASN A 36 1.71 14.93 1.65
CA ASN A 36 1.84 14.35 2.98
C ASN A 36 2.24 12.87 2.90
N LYS A 37 3.23 12.52 3.71
CA LYS A 37 3.67 11.14 3.90
C LYS A 37 2.72 10.45 4.88
N PHE A 38 2.15 9.33 4.47
CA PHE A 38 1.28 8.51 5.31
C PHE A 38 1.72 7.04 5.25
N ASP A 39 1.34 6.30 6.28
CA ASP A 39 1.64 4.88 6.39
C ASP A 39 0.34 4.10 6.20
N ALA A 40 0.34 3.12 5.30
CA ALA A 40 -0.84 2.30 5.03
C ALA A 40 -0.43 0.84 4.77
N ARG A 41 -1.33 -0.09 5.00
CA ARG A 41 -1.18 -1.48 4.58
C ARG A 41 -1.89 -1.64 3.25
N LEU A 42 -1.50 -2.65 2.47
CA LEU A 42 -2.24 -3.09 1.30
C LEU A 42 -2.81 -4.47 1.56
N LYS A 43 -4.05 -4.67 1.19
CA LYS A 43 -4.78 -5.93 1.25
C LYS A 43 -5.16 -6.32 -0.18
N LEU A 44 -4.97 -7.58 -0.54
CA LEU A 44 -5.46 -8.12 -1.79
C LEU A 44 -6.95 -8.44 -1.60
N GLY A 45 -7.81 -7.74 -2.34
CA GLY A 45 -9.24 -7.98 -2.36
C GLY A 45 -9.64 -9.13 -3.28
N PRO A 46 -10.94 -9.49 -3.29
CA PRO A 46 -11.48 -10.63 -4.06
C PRO A 46 -11.28 -10.53 -5.58
N GLU A 47 -11.00 -9.35 -6.13
CA GLU A 47 -10.69 -9.15 -7.55
C GLU A 47 -9.18 -9.06 -7.85
N CYS A 48 -8.31 -9.60 -6.98
CA CYS A 48 -6.86 -9.36 -7.03
C CYS A 48 -6.49 -7.86 -7.00
N LYS A 49 -7.42 -7.01 -6.56
CA LYS A 49 -7.20 -5.57 -6.43
C LYS A 49 -6.52 -5.29 -5.10
N ALA A 50 -5.39 -4.59 -5.16
CA ALA A 50 -4.76 -4.05 -3.97
C ALA A 50 -5.64 -2.92 -3.41
N ALA A 51 -6.27 -3.17 -2.26
CA ALA A 51 -6.99 -2.19 -1.47
C ALA A 51 -6.08 -1.63 -0.37
N PHE A 52 -6.14 -0.33 -0.12
CA PHE A 52 -5.44 0.26 1.02
C PHE A 52 -6.19 -0.02 2.32
N ASP A 53 -5.49 -0.64 3.26
CA ASP A 53 -5.91 -0.84 4.63
C ASP A 53 -5.11 0.12 5.50
N PHE A 54 -5.71 1.29 5.77
CA PHE A 54 -5.08 2.28 6.63
C PHE A 54 -5.28 1.84 8.08
N PRO A 55 -4.21 1.48 8.82
CA PRO A 55 -4.37 1.25 10.25
C PRO A 55 -4.85 2.58 10.85
N ALA A 56 -5.99 2.56 11.54
CA ALA A 56 -6.63 3.75 12.10
C ALA A 56 -5.59 4.64 12.80
N ARG A 57 -5.16 5.71 12.12
CA ARG A 57 -4.28 6.72 12.71
C ARG A 57 -5.10 7.99 12.84
N SER A 58 -5.72 8.06 14.03
CA SER A 58 -5.99 9.22 14.88
C SER A 58 -6.12 10.60 14.22
N ARG A 59 -7.33 11.16 14.37
CA ARG A 59 -7.74 12.56 14.60
C ARG A 59 -6.73 13.66 14.29
#